data_AF-R7HPE3-F1
#
_entry.id   AF-R7HPE3-F1
#
_cell.length_a   1.000
_cell.length_b   1.000
_cell.length_c   1.000
_cell.angle_alpha   90.00
_cell.angle_beta   90.00
_cell.angle_gamma   90.00
#
_symmetry.space_group_name_H-M   'P 1'
#
loop_
_entity.id
_entity.type
_entity.pdbx_description
1 polymer ?
#
loop_
_entity_poly.entity_id
_entity_poly.type
_entity_poly.pdbx_seq_one_letter_code
_entity_poly.pdbx_strand_id
1 'polypeptide(L)'
;MGFLGRIKDGIQKFNLWIVVVVAFGVYITFFSDYNYFRSMEYDARIKDLKAQIKECDDSTAVYRERLRLLESDHETLERIVREEYLMKRENEDLYIVNE
;
A
#
# COMPACT_ATOMS: atom_id res chain seq x y z
N MET A 1 7.14 7.43 56.01
CA MET A 1 7.16 8.83 55.53
C MET A 1 8.61 9.22 55.15
N GLY A 2 9.23 8.61 54.13
CA GLY A 2 10.69 8.69 53.98
C GLY A 2 11.28 8.59 52.57
N PHE A 3 10.46 8.49 51.52
CA PHE A 3 10.97 8.43 50.14
C PHE A 3 10.84 9.79 49.42
N LEU A 4 9.70 10.47 49.60
CA LEU A 4 9.45 11.81 49.06
C LEU A 4 10.40 12.88 49.61
N GLY A 5 10.76 12.82 50.89
CA GLY A 5 11.69 13.78 51.51
C GLY A 5 13.10 13.68 50.93
N ARG A 6 13.60 12.45 50.73
CA ARG A 6 14.93 12.20 50.15
C ARG A 6 15.02 12.62 48.69
N ILE A 7 13.92 12.48 47.94
CA ILE A 7 13.82 12.99 46.56
C ILE A 7 13.85 14.52 46.56
N LYS A 8 13.08 15.16 47.45
CA LYS A 8 13.01 16.62 47.57
C LYS A 8 14.36 17.24 47.93
N ASP A 9 15.10 16.66 48.87
CA ASP A 9 16.41 17.15 49.31
C ASP A 9 17.51 16.92 48.26
N GLY A 10 17.40 15.85 47.47
CA GLY A 10 18.25 15.61 46.30
C GLY A 10 18.00 16.63 45.19
N ILE A 11 16.73 16.90 44.88
CA ILE A 11 16.31 17.91 43.89
C ILE A 11 16.74 19.32 44.31
N GLN A 12 16.72 19.65 45.61
CA GLN A 12 17.11 20.97 46.12
C GLN A 12 18.62 21.24 46.04
N LYS A 13 19.46 20.19 46.01
CA LYS A 13 20.92 20.29 45.79
C LYS A 13 21.32 20.35 44.32
N PHE A 14 20.50 19.81 43.42
CA PHE A 14 20.71 19.92 41.97
C PHE A 14 20.27 21.32 41.51
N ASN A 15 21.12 22.00 40.75
CA ASN A 15 20.82 23.33 40.24
C ASN A 15 19.47 23.30 39.49
N LEU A 16 18.55 24.22 39.79
CA LEU A 16 17.19 24.24 39.24
C LEU A 16 17.18 24.10 37.71
N TRP A 17 18.21 24.67 37.07
CA TRP A 17 18.47 24.56 35.64
C TRP A 17 18.69 23.13 35.13
N ILE A 18 19.35 22.27 35.89
CA ILE A 18 19.55 20.85 35.53
C ILE A 18 18.23 20.10 35.59
N VAL A 19 17.41 20.36 36.61
CA VAL A 19 16.08 19.75 36.73
C VAL A 19 15.19 20.20 35.57
N VAL A 20 15.24 21.47 35.20
CA VAL A 20 14.52 22.00 34.03
C VAL A 20 15.01 21.36 32.72
N VAL A 21 16.32 21.20 32.53
CA VAL A 21 16.89 20.55 31.32
C VAL A 21 16.51 19.08 31.25
N VAL A 22 16.55 18.35 32.37
CA VAL A 22 16.14 16.93 32.41
C VAL A 22 14.64 16.80 32.18
N ALA A 23 13.82 17.65 32.80
CA ALA A 23 12.38 17.67 32.57
C ALA A 23 12.04 18.03 31.11
N PHE A 24 12.77 18.96 30.50
CA PHE A 24 12.64 19.32 29.09
C PHE A 24 13.09 18.18 28.16
N GLY A 25 14.17 17.48 28.50
CA GLY A 25 14.62 16.30 27.77
C GLY A 25 13.62 15.14 27.83
N VAL A 26 13.06 14.86 29.01
CA VAL A 26 11.97 13.88 29.17
C VAL A 26 10.72 14.34 28.42
N TYR A 27 10.38 15.63 28.46
CA TYR A 27 9.26 16.18 27.70
C TYR A 27 9.47 16.01 26.19
N ILE A 28 10.64 16.30 25.64
CA ILE A 28 10.92 16.00 24.23
C ILE A 28 10.81 14.48 23.98
N THR A 29 11.36 13.65 24.85
CA THR A 29 11.35 12.19 24.61
C THR A 29 9.94 11.56 24.68
N PHE A 30 9.04 12.08 25.54
CA PHE A 30 7.67 11.57 25.71
C PHE A 30 6.61 12.33 24.91
N PHE A 31 6.78 13.64 24.69
CA PHE A 31 5.82 14.52 24.01
C PHE A 31 6.29 15.06 22.66
N SER A 32 7.61 15.13 22.36
CA SER A 32 8.05 15.45 20.99
C SER A 32 8.01 14.17 20.18
N ASP A 33 6.82 13.83 19.69
CA ASP A 33 6.57 13.22 18.38
C ASP A 33 7.74 12.40 17.77
N TYR A 34 8.36 11.50 18.54
CA TYR A 34 9.29 10.54 17.96
C TYR A 34 8.43 9.44 17.39
N ASN A 35 8.01 9.81 16.19
CA ASN A 35 7.13 9.27 15.19
C ASN A 35 7.50 7.85 14.75
N TYR A 36 7.96 6.98 15.65
CA TYR A 36 8.31 5.60 15.32
C TYR A 36 7.07 4.82 14.86
N PHE A 37 5.94 5.05 15.53
CA PHE A 37 4.65 4.47 15.15
C PHE A 37 4.16 4.91 13.78
N ARG A 38 4.35 6.17 13.44
CA ARG A 38 3.90 6.75 12.17
C ARG A 38 4.82 6.42 11.01
N SER A 39 6.13 6.32 11.21
CA SER A 39 7.03 5.84 10.15
C SER A 39 6.62 4.43 9.70
N MET A 40 6.24 3.56 10.64
CA MET A 40 5.75 2.22 10.33
C MET A 40 4.41 2.23 9.60
N GLU A 41 3.50 3.14 9.98
CA GLU A 41 2.22 3.35 9.28
C GLU A 41 2.44 3.87 7.85
N TYR A 42 3.37 4.82 7.67
CA TYR A 42 3.73 5.34 6.36
C TYR A 42 4.42 4.28 5.50
N ASP A 43 5.32 3.47 6.05
CA ASP A 43 5.97 2.37 5.33
C ASP A 43 4.97 1.31 4.88
N ALA A 44 4.02 0.95 5.75
CA ALA A 44 2.92 0.05 5.40
C ALA A 44 2.05 0.65 4.29
N ARG A 45 1.74 1.95 4.38
CA ARG A 45 0.94 2.65 3.37
C ARG A 45 1.67 2.77 2.04
N ILE A 46 2.98 3.03 2.05
CA ILE A 46 3.82 3.07 0.85
C ILE A 46 3.86 1.68 0.20
N LYS A 47 3.98 0.61 0.99
CA LYS A 47 3.98 -0.76 0.47
C LYS A 47 2.64 -1.13 -0.17
N ASP A 48 1.53 -0.79 0.48
CA ASP A 48 0.17 -1.00 -0.02
C ASP A 48 -0.06 -0.25 -1.36
N LEU A 49 0.26 1.05 -1.40
CA LEU A 49 0.15 1.85 -2.62
C LEU A 49 1.01 1.31 -3.76
N LYS A 50 2.25 0.86 -3.47
CA LYS A 50 3.11 0.24 -4.48
C LYS A 50 2.56 -1.09 -4.98
N ALA A 51 1.93 -1.88 -4.12
CA ALA A 51 1.29 -3.14 -4.51
C ALA A 51 0.12 -2.88 -5.47
N GLN A 52 -0.73 -1.88 -5.16
CA GLN A 52 -1.85 -1.48 -6.01
C GLN A 52 -1.37 -0.95 -7.37
N ILE A 53 -0.30 -0.14 -7.41
CA ILE A 53 0.30 0.31 -8.67
C ILE A 53 0.78 -0.89 -9.49
N LYS A 54 1.49 -1.83 -8.86
CA LYS A 54 2.00 -3.02 -9.55
C LYS A 54 0.87 -3.88 -10.13
N GLU A 55 -0.18 -4.11 -9.37
CA GLU A 55 -1.36 -4.87 -9.82
C GLU A 55 -2.05 -4.16 -11.00
N CYS A 56 -2.17 -2.84 -10.93
CA CYS A 56 -2.72 -2.02 -12.01
C CYS A 56 -1.84 -2.09 -13.27
N ASP A 57 -0.52 -1.97 -13.14
CA ASP A 57 0.43 -2.06 -14.25
C ASP A 57 0.39 -3.45 -14.91
N ASP A 58 0.37 -4.52 -14.10
CA ASP A 58 0.24 -5.90 -14.59
C ASP A 58 -1.08 -6.09 -15.35
N SER A 59 -2.18 -5.51 -14.85
CA SER A 59 -3.47 -5.55 -15.54
C SER A 59 -3.46 -4.73 -16.84
N THR A 60 -2.73 -3.61 -16.87
CA THR A 60 -2.67 -2.71 -18.03
C THR A 60 -2.02 -3.39 -19.24
N ALA A 61 -1.00 -4.22 -19.04
CA ALA A 61 -0.39 -4.99 -20.11
C ALA A 61 -1.40 -5.96 -20.74
N VAL A 62 -2.19 -6.66 -19.92
CA VAL A 62 -3.24 -7.58 -20.37
C VAL A 62 -4.33 -6.84 -21.12
N TYR A 63 -4.81 -5.72 -20.59
CA TYR A 63 -5.84 -4.93 -21.25
C TYR A 63 -5.35 -4.30 -22.54
N ARG A 64 -4.09 -3.88 -22.61
CA ARG A 64 -3.49 -3.33 -23.84
C ARG A 64 -3.39 -4.38 -24.93
N GLU A 65 -3.03 -5.62 -24.59
CA GLU A 65 -3.03 -6.70 -25.57
C GLU A 65 -4.45 -7.03 -26.03
N ARG A 66 -5.43 -7.11 -25.11
CA ARG A 66 -6.84 -7.28 -25.49
C ARG A 66 -7.33 -6.15 -26.39
N LEU A 67 -6.98 -4.91 -26.08
CA LEU A 67 -7.33 -3.75 -26.90
C LEU A 67 -6.72 -3.86 -28.30
N ARG A 68 -5.46 -4.28 -28.41
CA ARG A 68 -4.80 -4.53 -29.71
C ARG A 68 -5.50 -5.62 -30.52
N LEU A 69 -6.02 -6.66 -29.86
CA LEU A 69 -6.82 -7.70 -30.52
C LEU A 69 -8.18 -7.14 -30.99
N LEU A 70 -8.82 -6.28 -30.21
CA LEU A 70 -10.08 -5.60 -30.56
C LEU A 70 -9.92 -4.56 -31.69
N GLU A 71 -8.78 -3.86 -31.72
CA GLU A 71 -8.42 -2.87 -32.75
C GLU A 71 -7.88 -3.54 -34.02
N SER A 72 -7.66 -4.86 -33.98
CA SER A 72 -7.25 -5.61 -35.17
C SER A 72 -8.33 -5.59 -36.24
N ASP A 73 -7.89 -5.80 -37.48
CA ASP A 73 -8.77 -5.80 -38.65
C ASP A 73 -9.94 -6.78 -38.47
N HIS A 74 -11.11 -6.46 -39.05
CA HIS A 74 -12.35 -7.19 -38.83
C HIS A 74 -12.23 -8.72 -39.02
N GLU A 75 -11.46 -9.14 -40.03
CA GLU A 75 -11.19 -10.55 -40.33
C GLU A 75 -10.37 -11.23 -39.21
N THR A 76 -9.38 -10.53 -38.66
CA THR A 76 -8.55 -11.05 -37.57
C THR A 76 -9.35 -11.19 -36.29
N LEU A 77 -10.20 -10.20 -35.99
CA LEU A 77 -11.09 -10.22 -34.84
C LEU A 77 -12.13 -11.35 -34.95
N GLU A 78 -12.76 -11.54 -36.12
CA GLU A 78 -13.73 -12.62 -36.34
C GLU A 78 -13.09 -14.00 -36.14
N ARG A 79 -11.85 -14.19 -36.61
CA ARG A 79 -11.10 -15.44 -36.41
C ARG A 79 -10.85 -15.73 -34.93
N ILE A 80 -10.35 -14.75 -34.17
CA ILE A 80 -10.09 -14.90 -32.72
C ILE A 80 -11.39 -15.22 -31.97
N VAL A 81 -12.47 -14.51 -32.31
CA VAL A 81 -13.78 -14.67 -31.66
C VAL A 81 -14.40 -16.05 -31.96
N ARG A 82 -14.18 -16.62 -33.15
CA ARG A 82 -14.58 -18.00 -33.48
C ARG A 82 -13.69 -19.05 -32.80
N GLU A 83 -12.38 -18.87 -32.77
CA GLU A 83 -11.43 -19.84 -32.21
C GLU A 83 -11.50 -19.90 -30.66
N GLU A 84 -11.47 -18.75 -29.99
CA GLU A 84 -11.40 -18.68 -28.52
C GLU A 84 -12.77 -18.73 -27.84
N TYR A 85 -13.79 -18.14 -28.48
CA TYR A 85 -15.11 -17.96 -27.86
C TYR A 85 -16.24 -18.74 -28.57
N LEU A 86 -15.94 -19.47 -29.64
CA LEU A 86 -16.91 -20.27 -30.41
C LEU A 86 -18.17 -19.46 -30.80
N MET A 87 -17.99 -18.17 -31.07
CA MET A 87 -19.08 -17.27 -31.40
C MET A 87 -19.60 -17.52 -32.82
N LYS A 88 -20.93 -17.46 -32.97
CA LYS A 88 -21.65 -17.65 -34.24
C LYS A 88 -22.43 -16.41 -34.65
N ARG A 89 -22.65 -16.24 -35.95
CA ARG A 89 -23.63 -15.28 -36.46
C ARG A 89 -25.05 -15.81 -36.18
N GLU A 90 -26.03 -14.91 -36.11
CA GLU A 90 -27.43 -15.29 -35.81
C GLU A 90 -28.02 -16.29 -36.81
N ASN A 91 -27.51 -16.27 -38.05
CA ASN A 91 -27.93 -17.12 -39.15
C ASN A 91 -26.95 -18.28 -39.44
N GLU A 92 -26.11 -18.65 -38.48
CA GLU A 92 -25.10 -19.71 -38.63
C GLU A 92 -25.27 -20.80 -37.56
N ASP A 93 -25.20 -22.07 -37.99
CA ASP A 93 -25.24 -23.24 -37.11
C ASP A 93 -23.83 -23.80 -36.91
N LEU A 94 -23.37 -23.83 -35.65
CA LEU A 94 -22.07 -24.41 -35.27
C LEU A 94 -22.23 -25.88 -34.88
N TYR A 95 -21.41 -26.74 -35.48
CA TYR A 95 -21.31 -28.15 -35.14
C TYR A 95 -19.95 -28.42 -34.50
N ILE A 96 -19.93 -28.87 -33.24
CA ILE A 96 -18.71 -29.35 -32.56
C ILE A 96 -18.70 -30.87 -32.69
N VAL A 97 -17.80 -31.39 -33.53
CA VAL A 97 -17.63 -32.83 -33.73
C VAL A 97 -16.55 -33.30 -32.75
N ASN A 98 -16.95 -34.07 -31.74
CA ASN A 98 -16.03 -34.80 -30.89
C ASN A 98 -15.82 -36.18 -31.51
N GLU A 99 -14.57 -36.64 -31.56
CA GLU A 99 -14.20 -37.99 -32.04
C GLU A 99 -14.74 -39.09 -31.12
#